data_AF-A0A832Y0B8-F1
#
_entry.id   AF-A0A832Y0B8-F1
#
_cell.length_a   1.000
_cell.length_b   1.000
_cell.length_c   1.000
_cell.angle_alpha   90.00
_cell.angle_beta   90.00
_cell.angle_gamma   90.00
#
_symmetry.space_group_name_H-M   'P 1'
#
loop_
_entity.id
_entity.type
_entity.pdbx_description
1 polymer ?
#
loop_
_entity_poly.entity_id
_entity_poly.type
_entity_poly.pdbx_seq_one_letter_code
_entity_poly.pdbx_strand_id
1 'polypeptide(L)' 'TGIAQVVEIVQQLRGDAGKRQVKDAKIGLAENHGGTAATAVVHILEAD' A
#
# COMPACT_ATOMS: atom_id res chain seq x y z
N THR A 1 8.60 -0.68 -5.32
CA THR A 1 8.97 0.75 -5.22
C THR A 1 7.74 1.55 -4.81
N GLY A 2 7.88 2.82 -4.41
CA GLY A 2 6.79 3.59 -3.80
C GLY A 2 5.47 3.55 -4.56
N ILE A 3 5.49 3.76 -5.88
CA ILE A 3 4.28 3.70 -6.72
C ILE A 3 3.66 2.29 -6.69
N ALA A 4 4.46 1.24 -6.84
CA ALA A 4 3.95 -0.13 -6.81
C ALA A 4 3.38 -0.51 -5.43
N GLN A 5 3.94 0.02 -4.34
CA GLN A 5 3.40 -0.17 -2.99
C GLN A 5 2.01 0.46 -2.87
N VAL A 6 1.84 1.70 -3.34
CA VAL A 6 0.52 2.35 -3.35
C VAL A 6 -0.47 1.61 -4.25
N VAL A 7 -0.06 1.14 -5.43
CA VAL A 7 -0.92 0.36 -6.33
C VAL A 7 -1.42 -0.93 -5.66
N GLU A 8 -0.55 -1.69 -5.00
CA GLU A 8 -0.96 -2.91 -4.29
C GLU A 8 -1.90 -2.57 -3.14
N ILE A 9 -1.61 -1.55 -2.33
CA ILE A 9 -2.52 -1.12 -1.25
C ILE A 9 -3.90 -0.72 -1.81
N VAL A 10 -3.95 0.02 -2.91
CA VAL A 10 -5.22 0.40 -3.55
C VAL A 10 -5.97 -0.83 -4.08
N GLN A 11 -5.28 -1.79 -4.69
CA GLN A 11 -5.92 -3.05 -5.13
C GLN A 11 -6.48 -3.83 -3.94
N GLN A 12 -5.75 -3.89 -2.83
CA GLN A 12 -6.20 -4.56 -1.60
C GLN A 12 -7.43 -3.87 -1.00
N LEU A 13 -7.41 -2.54 -0.85
CA LEU A 13 -8.52 -1.77 -0.30
C LEU A 13 -9.78 -1.82 -1.17
N ARG A 14 -9.64 -1.99 -2.50
CA ARG A 14 -10.77 -2.10 -3.43
C ARG A 14 -11.33 -3.50 -3.61
N GLY A 15 -10.67 -4.53 -3.10
CA GLY A 15 -11.08 -5.92 -3.35
C GLY A 15 -10.56 -6.52 -4.68
N ASP A 16 -9.59 -5.86 -5.32
CA ASP A 16 -9.09 -6.20 -6.65
C ASP A 16 -7.78 -7.03 -6.63
N ALA A 17 -7.28 -7.43 -5.45
CA ALA A 17 -5.97 -8.10 -5.33
C ALA A 17 -6.00 -9.61 -5.63
N GLY A 18 -7.13 -10.14 -6.10
CA GLY A 18 -7.29 -11.52 -6.56
C GLY A 18 -6.91 -12.54 -5.48
N LYS A 19 -6.01 -13.48 -5.80
CA LYS A 19 -5.61 -14.55 -4.85
C LYS A 19 -4.88 -14.04 -3.60
N ARG A 20 -4.37 -12.79 -3.62
CA ARG A 20 -3.66 -12.17 -2.49
C ARG A 20 -4.56 -11.29 -1.62
N GLN A 21 -5.86 -11.26 -1.91
CA GLN A 21 -6.81 -10.37 -1.25
C GLN A 21 -6.79 -10.58 0.27
N VAL A 22 -6.51 -9.51 1.00
CA VAL A 22 -6.67 -9.45 2.45
C VAL A 22 -8.15 -9.22 2.74
N LYS A 23 -8.70 -10.05 3.64
CA LYS A 23 -10.10 -9.98 4.02
C LYS A 23 -10.37 -8.69 4.82
N ASP A 24 -11.44 -7.99 4.47
CA ASP A 24 -11.94 -6.80 5.18
C ASP A 24 -10.88 -5.70 5.38
N ALA A 25 -9.98 -5.52 4.39
CA ALA A 25 -8.98 -4.46 4.42
C ALA A 25 -9.64 -3.08 4.30
N LYS A 26 -9.45 -2.22 5.31
CA LYS A 26 -10.02 -0.86 5.36
C LYS A 26 -8.96 0.25 5.36
N ILE A 27 -7.81 -0.03 5.96
CA ILE A 27 -6.70 0.91 6.08
C ILE A 27 -5.42 0.21 5.64
N GLY A 28 -4.63 0.88 4.80
CA GLY A 28 -3.34 0.40 4.32
C GLY A 28 -2.22 1.41 4.56
N LEU A 29 -1.01 0.89 4.82
CA LEU A 29 0.21 1.67 4.99
C LEU A 29 1.20 1.31 3.88
N ALA A 30 1.73 2.33 3.21
CA ALA A 30 2.87 2.19 2.31
C ALA A 30 4.06 3.00 2.84
N GLU A 31 5.18 2.34 3.09
CA GLU A 31 6.44 2.97 3.49
C GLU A 31 7.49 2.70 2.41
N ASN A 32 7.97 3.76 1.77
CA ASN A 32 9.01 3.67 0.75
C ASN A 32 10.30 4.36 1.22
N HIS A 33 11.41 3.66 1.06
CA HIS A 33 12.74 4.17 1.38
C HIS A 33 13.54 4.49 0.12
N GLY A 34 14.34 5.56 0.19
CA GLY A 34 15.26 6.00 -0.85
C GLY A 34 16.71 5.98 -0.37
N GLY A 35 17.64 5.66 -1.29
CA GLY A 35 19.06 5.47 -0.98
C GLY A 35 19.28 4.32 0.01
N THR A 36 20.24 4.47 0.92
CA THR A 36 20.48 3.54 2.03
C THR A 36 19.58 3.88 3.22
N ALA A 37 18.26 3.96 2.98
CA ALA A 37 17.25 4.44 3.94
C ALA A 37 17.49 5.86 4.47
N ALA A 38 18.14 6.73 3.67
CA ALA A 38 18.38 8.12 4.03
C ALA A 38 17.10 8.96 4.01
N THR A 39 16.10 8.54 3.23
CA THR A 39 14.78 9.19 3.14
C THR A 39 13.69 8.15 3.24
N ALA A 40 12.62 8.47 3.99
CA ALA A 40 11.42 7.65 4.07
C ALA A 40 10.19 8.50 3.73
N VAL A 41 9.27 7.94 2.95
CA VAL A 41 7.95 8.50 2.67
C VAL A 41 6.91 7.48 3.10
N VAL A 42 5.94 7.93 3.89
CA VAL A 42 4.87 7.10 4.42
C VAL A 42 3.52 7.64 3.96
N HIS A 43 2.66 6.75 3.47
CA HIS A 43 1.27 7.04 3.13
C HIS A 43 0.33 6.13 3.93
N ILE A 44 -0.73 6.70 4.49
CA ILE A 44 -1.88 5.98 5.01
C ILE A 44 -3.02 6.20 4.03
N LEU A 45 -3.64 5.10 3.59
CA LEU A 45 -4.77 5.11 2.66
C LEU A 45 -5.95 4.38 3.29
N GLU A 46 -7.16 4.86 3.01
CA GLU A 46 -8.43 4.28 3.44
C GLU A 46 -9.39 4.24 2.24
N ALA A 47 -10.31 3.28 2.23
CA ALA A 47 -11.44 3.23 1.31
C ALA A 47 -12.70 2.85 2.11
N ASP A 48 -13.77 3.62 1.91
CA ASP A 48 -15.10 3.41 2.50
C ASP A 48 -15.88 2.27 1.83
#